data_AF-A0A2A2R2M2-F1
#
_entry.id   AF-A0A2A2R2M2-F1
#
_cell.length_a   1.000
_cell.length_b   1.000
_cell.length_c   1.000
_cell.angle_alpha   90.00
_cell.angle_beta   90.00
_cell.angle_gamma   90.00
#
_symmetry.space_group_name_H-M   'P 1'
#
loop_
_entity.id
_entity.type
_entity.pdbx_description
1 polymer ?
#
loop_
_entity_poly.entity_id
_entity_poly.type
_entity_poly.pdbx_seq_one_letter_code
_entity_poly.pdbx_strand_id
1 'polypeptide(L)'
;MASPKIAPTLTTAEEARQLLALRKGDDSYNNAIAMLRAQFGVIQSRYQFMITLCALAMTITGFSGPKIAASNEFSRYTMAIGLVFVLATTLLMLVSSLKLKWVTQMGGDNPQDTIEGILRYRDLKTKMLGVKMILLAIGLSFYVSSVVYYFLAYDRV
;
A
#
# COMPACT_ATOMS: atom_id res chain seq x y z
N MET A 1 -6.34 31.65 6.87
CA MET A 1 -6.16 30.62 5.82
C MET A 1 -7.50 29.94 5.60
N ALA A 2 -8.07 30.02 4.40
CA ALA A 2 -9.29 29.30 4.09
C ALA A 2 -9.01 27.79 4.17
N SER A 3 -9.77 27.04 4.96
CA SER A 3 -9.70 25.58 4.91
C SER A 3 -9.99 25.14 3.49
N PRO A 4 -9.14 24.29 2.88
CA PRO A 4 -9.43 23.76 1.56
C PRO A 4 -10.78 23.05 1.64
N LYS A 5 -11.76 23.56 0.90
CA LYS A 5 -13.05 22.88 0.75
C LYS A 5 -12.74 21.53 0.12
N ILE A 6 -12.94 20.46 0.88
CA ILE A 6 -12.90 19.11 0.32
C ILE A 6 -14.05 19.07 -0.67
N ALA A 7 -13.75 19.28 -1.95
CA ALA A 7 -14.73 19.15 -3.00
C ALA A 7 -15.33 17.73 -2.92
N PRO A 8 -16.63 17.55 -3.27
CA PRO A 8 -17.20 16.22 -3.41
C PRO A 8 -16.26 15.35 -4.25
N THR A 9 -16.19 14.04 -3.97
CA THR A 9 -15.35 13.09 -4.73
C THR A 9 -15.60 13.28 -6.22
N LEU A 10 -14.66 13.95 -6.88
CA LEU A 10 -14.74 14.24 -8.31
C LEU A 10 -14.72 12.92 -9.06
N THR A 11 -15.54 12.81 -10.09
CA THR A 11 -15.40 11.71 -11.04
C THR A 11 -14.04 11.81 -11.74
N THR A 12 -13.49 10.68 -12.18
CA THR A 12 -12.18 10.66 -12.85
C THR A 12 -12.12 11.61 -14.06
N ALA A 13 -13.22 11.75 -14.79
CA ALA A 13 -13.35 12.67 -15.92
C ALA A 13 -13.35 14.16 -15.48
N GLU A 14 -13.98 14.49 -14.35
CA GLU A 14 -13.96 15.84 -13.78
C GLU A 14 -12.59 16.20 -13.21
N GLU A 15 -11.92 15.26 -12.55
CA GLU A 15 -10.55 15.44 -12.07
C GLU A 15 -9.59 15.64 -13.25
N ALA A 16 -9.71 14.86 -14.33
CA ALA A 16 -8.92 15.04 -15.55
C ALA A 16 -9.12 16.43 -16.17
N ARG A 17 -10.38 16.87 -16.27
CA ARG A 17 -10.73 18.20 -16.79
C ARG A 17 -10.18 19.32 -15.89
N GLN A 18 -10.27 19.17 -14.57
CA GLN A 18 -9.71 20.13 -13.63
C GLN A 18 -8.18 20.17 -13.72
N LEU A 19 -7.50 19.02 -13.77
CA LEU A 19 -6.04 18.95 -13.88
C LEU A 19 -5.53 19.67 -15.14
N LEU A 20 -6.21 19.50 -16.27
CA LEU A 20 -5.91 20.22 -17.50
C LEU A 20 -6.26 21.72 -17.44
N ALA A 21 -7.23 22.11 -16.60
CA ALA A 21 -7.64 23.50 -16.40
C ALA A 21 -6.79 24.25 -15.35
N LEU A 22 -6.06 23.54 -14.48
CA LEU A 22 -5.24 24.14 -13.39
C LEU A 22 -4.14 25.07 -13.92
N ARG A 23 -3.69 24.89 -15.17
CA ARG A 23 -2.71 25.78 -15.81
C ARG A 23 -3.08 25.98 -17.27
N LYS A 24 -3.29 27.24 -17.70
CA LYS A 24 -3.57 27.58 -19.10
C LYS A 24 -2.25 27.65 -19.89
N GLY A 25 -2.15 26.92 -21.00
CA GLY A 25 -1.01 26.95 -21.94
C GLY A 25 -0.64 25.57 -22.51
N ASP A 26 0.27 25.54 -23.47
CA ASP A 26 0.72 24.33 -24.19
C ASP A 26 1.37 23.27 -23.28
N ASP A 27 1.87 23.67 -22.11
CA ASP A 27 2.49 22.79 -21.11
C ASP A 27 1.50 22.16 -20.11
N SER A 28 0.19 22.41 -20.23
CA SER A 28 -0.79 21.91 -19.25
C SER A 28 -0.77 20.38 -19.14
N TYR A 29 -0.68 19.68 -20.27
CA TYR A 29 -0.59 18.22 -20.31
C TYR A 29 0.67 17.68 -19.63
N ASN A 30 1.85 18.25 -19.94
CA ASN A 30 3.12 17.82 -19.34
C ASN A 30 3.13 18.04 -17.83
N ASN A 31 2.57 19.15 -17.35
CA ASN A 31 2.43 19.42 -15.93
C ASN A 31 1.47 18.43 -15.24
N ALA A 32 0.33 18.12 -15.84
CA ALA A 32 -0.61 17.13 -15.31
C ALA A 32 0.05 15.75 -15.18
N ILE A 33 0.80 15.32 -16.21
CA ILE A 33 1.59 14.08 -16.18
C ILE A 33 2.66 14.13 -15.08
N ALA A 34 3.37 15.24 -14.90
CA ALA A 34 4.37 15.38 -13.84
C ALA A 34 3.74 15.26 -12.44
N MET A 35 2.58 15.87 -12.22
CA MET A 35 1.85 15.76 -10.96
C MET A 35 1.38 14.32 -10.70
N LEU A 36 0.86 13.63 -11.72
CA LEU A 36 0.46 12.22 -11.62
C LEU A 36 1.67 11.32 -11.31
N ARG A 37 2.82 11.55 -11.96
CA ARG A 37 4.07 10.83 -11.65
C ARG A 37 4.47 11.00 -10.18
N ALA A 38 4.37 12.21 -9.64
CA ALA A 38 4.64 12.46 -8.21
C ALA A 38 3.70 11.66 -7.30
N GLN A 39 2.41 11.57 -7.63
CA GLN A 39 1.43 10.76 -6.88
C GLN A 39 1.75 9.26 -6.94
N PHE A 40 2.16 8.73 -8.10
CA PHE A 40 2.65 7.34 -8.19
C PHE A 40 3.91 7.13 -7.35
N GLY A 41 4.80 8.12 -7.28
CA GLY A 41 5.95 8.12 -6.38
C GLY A 41 5.54 7.95 -4.92
N VAL A 42 4.52 8.67 -4.46
CA VAL A 42 3.96 8.52 -3.10
C VAL A 42 3.42 7.11 -2.87
N ILE A 43 2.67 6.55 -3.83
CA ILE A 43 2.17 5.16 -3.75
C ILE A 43 3.34 4.19 -3.62
N GLN A 44 4.39 4.35 -4.45
CA GLN A 44 5.58 3.50 -4.42
C GLN A 44 6.32 3.58 -3.08
N SER A 45 6.49 4.78 -2.52
CA SER A 45 7.13 4.96 -1.20
C SER A 45 6.36 4.25 -0.09
N ARG A 46 5.02 4.28 -0.13
CA ARG A 46 4.17 3.55 0.83
C ARG A 46 4.32 2.03 0.68
N TYR A 47 4.43 1.52 -0.56
CA TYR A 47 4.74 0.11 -0.82
C TYR A 47 6.08 -0.29 -0.19
N GLN A 48 7.13 0.50 -0.41
CA GLN A 48 8.47 0.22 0.13
C GLN A 48 8.45 0.17 1.66
N PHE A 49 7.79 1.12 2.30
CA PHE A 49 7.64 1.15 3.76
C PHE A 49 6.97 -0.14 4.29
N MET A 50 5.88 -0.57 3.66
CA MET A 50 5.18 -1.81 4.05
C MET A 50 6.02 -3.07 3.83
N ILE A 51 6.79 -3.16 2.73
CA ILE A 51 7.71 -4.28 2.48
C ILE A 51 8.78 -4.33 3.57
N THR A 52 9.33 -3.16 3.97
CA THR A 52 10.30 -3.08 5.07
C THR A 52 9.71 -3.58 6.38
N LEU A 53 8.46 -3.23 6.71
CA LEU A 53 7.79 -3.75 7.91
C LEU A 53 7.60 -5.27 7.86
N CYS A 54 7.21 -5.81 6.70
CA CYS A 54 7.08 -7.26 6.52
C CYS A 54 8.43 -7.97 6.71
N ALA A 55 9.49 -7.44 6.09
CA ALA A 55 10.84 -7.97 6.23
C ALA A 55 11.31 -7.96 7.68
N LEU A 56 11.10 -6.85 8.40
CA LEU A 56 11.44 -6.72 9.81
C LEU A 56 10.70 -7.75 10.68
N ALA A 57 9.39 -7.93 10.47
CA ALA A 57 8.62 -8.92 11.22
C ALA A 57 9.15 -10.34 10.97
N MET A 58 9.45 -10.69 9.72
CA MET A 58 10.00 -12.00 9.37
C MET A 58 11.41 -12.23 9.96
N THR A 59 12.29 -11.22 9.94
CA THR A 59 13.65 -11.37 10.49
C THR A 59 13.64 -11.50 12.01
N ILE A 60 12.87 -10.67 12.72
CA ILE A 60 12.72 -10.79 14.18
C ILE A 60 12.20 -12.19 14.53
N THR A 61 11.19 -12.66 13.80
CA THR A 61 10.64 -14.01 14.01
C THR A 61 11.66 -15.11 13.72
N GLY A 62 12.58 -14.90 12.77
CA GLY A 62 13.67 -15.85 12.51
C GLY A 62 14.59 -16.06 13.71
N PHE A 63 14.78 -15.04 14.55
CA PHE A 63 15.61 -15.13 15.77
C PHE A 63 14.81 -15.53 17.01
N SER A 64 13.68 -14.86 17.28
CA SER A 64 12.91 -15.06 18.52
C SER A 64 11.77 -16.07 18.38
N GLY A 65 11.32 -16.34 17.15
CA GLY A 65 10.16 -17.17 16.85
C GLY A 65 10.22 -18.59 17.39
N PRO A 66 11.33 -19.35 17.26
CA PRO A 66 11.41 -20.71 17.81
C PRO A 66 11.16 -20.75 19.33
N LYS A 67 11.70 -19.76 20.07
CA LYS A 67 11.53 -19.64 21.52
C LYS A 67 10.07 -19.32 21.89
N ILE A 68 9.45 -18.40 21.15
CA ILE A 68 8.05 -18.01 21.32
C ILE A 68 7.09 -19.15 20.93
N ALA A 69 7.43 -19.95 19.92
CA ALA A 69 6.61 -21.07 19.47
C ALA A 69 6.67 -22.25 20.46
N ALA A 70 7.78 -22.40 21.17
CA ALA A 70 7.99 -23.46 22.15
C ALA A 70 7.36 -23.17 23.52
N SER A 71 6.99 -21.91 23.81
CA SER A 71 6.49 -21.53 25.13
C SER A 71 5.08 -22.00 25.43
N ASN A 72 4.17 -21.84 24.48
CA ASN A 72 2.75 -22.19 24.64
C ASN A 72 2.04 -22.27 23.28
N GLU A 73 0.93 -23.01 23.25
CA GLU A 73 0.19 -23.26 22.02
C GLU A 73 -0.46 -22.00 21.44
N PHE A 74 -0.95 -21.08 22.29
CA PHE A 74 -1.58 -19.84 21.84
C PHE A 74 -0.60 -18.97 21.04
N SER A 75 0.57 -18.68 21.59
CA SER A 75 1.65 -17.93 20.93
C SER A 75 2.09 -18.63 19.65
N ARG A 76 2.20 -19.96 19.65
CA ARG A 76 2.56 -20.73 18.45
C ARG A 76 1.56 -20.54 17.30
N TYR A 77 0.27 -20.78 17.54
CA TYR A 77 -0.74 -20.71 16.49
C TYR A 77 -1.00 -19.27 16.02
N THR A 78 -1.09 -18.31 16.95
CA THR A 78 -1.29 -16.90 16.60
C THR A 78 -0.10 -16.33 15.81
N MET A 79 1.14 -16.70 16.16
CA MET A 79 2.32 -16.32 15.39
C MET A 79 2.30 -16.93 13.99
N ALA A 80 1.99 -18.22 13.86
CA ALA A 80 1.92 -18.88 12.56
C ALA A 80 0.89 -18.21 11.64
N ILE A 81 -0.31 -17.92 12.15
CA ILE A 81 -1.36 -17.20 11.42
C ILE A 81 -0.87 -15.81 11.01
N GLY A 82 -0.29 -15.05 11.95
CA GLY A 82 0.26 -13.71 11.68
C GLY A 82 1.31 -13.72 10.57
N LEU A 83 2.26 -14.66 10.62
CA LEU A 83 3.30 -14.82 9.59
C LEU A 83 2.72 -15.17 8.22
N VAL A 84 1.70 -16.02 8.16
CA VAL A 84 1.03 -16.37 6.89
C VAL A 84 0.43 -15.11 6.26
N PHE A 85 -0.24 -14.25 7.05
CA PHE A 85 -0.78 -12.98 6.56
C PHE A 85 0.32 -11.99 6.11
N VAL A 86 1.42 -11.88 6.87
CA VAL A 86 2.57 -11.03 6.50
C VAL A 86 3.23 -11.52 5.20
N LEU A 87 3.42 -12.84 5.06
CA LEU A 87 3.98 -13.45 3.87
C LEU A 87 3.05 -13.26 2.65
N ALA A 88 1.75 -13.52 2.82
CA ALA A 88 0.76 -13.30 1.78
C ALA A 88 0.75 -11.84 1.31
N THR A 89 0.80 -10.89 2.25
CA THR A 89 0.92 -9.45 1.93
C THR A 89 2.17 -9.17 1.13
N THR A 90 3.32 -9.71 1.56
CA THR A 90 4.61 -9.52 0.87
C THR A 90 4.55 -10.02 -0.57
N LEU A 91 4.03 -11.24 -0.79
CA LEU A 91 3.87 -11.81 -2.12
C LEU A 91 2.92 -10.97 -3.00
N LEU A 92 1.79 -10.53 -2.46
CA LEU A 92 0.85 -9.64 -3.17
C LEU A 92 1.50 -8.30 -3.53
N MET A 93 2.39 -7.78 -2.69
CA MET A 93 3.14 -6.56 -3.00
C MET A 93 4.14 -6.76 -4.12
N LEU A 94 4.94 -7.82 -4.06
CA LEU A 94 5.93 -8.17 -5.08
C LEU A 94 5.28 -8.42 -6.44
N VAL A 95 4.26 -9.28 -6.50
CA VAL A 95 3.56 -9.61 -7.76
C VAL A 95 2.90 -8.38 -8.39
N SER A 96 2.37 -7.46 -7.57
CA SER A 96 1.76 -6.24 -8.10
C SER A 96 2.78 -5.18 -8.54
N SER A 97 3.98 -5.21 -7.98
CA SER A 97 5.10 -4.38 -8.44
C SER A 97 5.56 -4.80 -9.84
N LEU A 98 5.59 -6.11 -10.11
CA LEU A 98 5.98 -6.66 -11.42
C LEU A 98 5.01 -6.29 -12.56
N LYS A 99 3.72 -6.05 -12.25
CA LYS A 99 2.70 -5.69 -13.24
C LYS A 99 2.66 -4.19 -13.58
N LEU A 100 3.73 -3.44 -13.32
CA LEU A 100 3.76 -2.01 -13.60
C LEU A 100 3.70 -1.75 -15.12
N LYS A 101 2.52 -1.38 -15.62
CA LYS A 101 2.42 -0.69 -16.91
C LYS A 101 3.01 0.70 -16.75
N TRP A 102 3.94 1.07 -17.63
CA TRP A 102 4.55 2.40 -17.62
C TRP A 102 3.54 3.44 -18.08
N VAL A 103 3.58 4.64 -17.51
CA VAL A 103 2.73 5.77 -17.95
C VAL A 103 2.93 6.07 -19.45
N THR A 104 4.12 5.79 -19.98
CA THR A 104 4.45 5.89 -21.41
C THR A 104 3.70 4.89 -22.30
N GLN A 105 3.15 3.82 -21.73
CA GLN A 105 2.35 2.81 -22.43
C GLN A 105 0.84 3.10 -22.35
N MET A 106 0.45 4.13 -21.59
CA MET A 106 -0.94 4.57 -21.47
C MET A 106 -1.13 5.75 -22.41
N GLY A 107 -1.69 5.50 -23.58
CA GLY A 107 -2.12 6.52 -24.53
C GLY A 107 -3.61 6.37 -24.80
N GLY A 108 -4.33 7.48 -24.86
CA GLY A 108 -5.70 7.57 -25.34
C GLY A 108 -5.77 8.43 -26.61
N ASP A 109 -6.93 8.41 -27.28
CA ASP A 109 -7.13 9.13 -28.54
C ASP A 109 -7.02 10.65 -28.40
N ASN A 110 -7.18 11.16 -27.16
CA ASN A 110 -6.94 12.56 -26.82
C ASN A 110 -6.21 12.71 -25.46
N PRO A 111 -5.66 13.91 -25.15
CA PRO A 111 -4.94 14.17 -23.89
C PRO A 111 -5.79 13.96 -22.63
N GLN A 112 -7.10 14.20 -22.72
CA GLN A 112 -8.04 14.03 -21.59
C GLN A 112 -8.26 12.55 -21.28
N ASP A 113 -8.46 11.71 -22.29
CA ASP A 113 -8.63 10.26 -22.18
C ASP A 113 -7.38 9.60 -21.63
N THR A 114 -6.21 10.10 -22.02
CA THR A 114 -4.93 9.64 -21.49
C THR A 114 -4.83 9.91 -19.98
N ILE A 115 -5.13 11.13 -19.55
CA ILE A 115 -5.12 11.52 -18.13
C ILE A 115 -6.18 10.72 -17.35
N GLU A 116 -7.38 10.56 -17.90
CA GLU A 116 -8.45 9.79 -17.29
C GLU A 116 -8.03 8.32 -17.09
N GLY A 117 -7.41 7.70 -18.10
CA GLY A 117 -6.88 6.33 -17.99
C GLY A 117 -5.82 6.20 -16.89
N ILE A 118 -4.91 7.17 -16.79
CA ILE A 118 -3.88 7.21 -15.75
C ILE A 118 -4.49 7.37 -14.36
N LEU A 119 -5.49 8.23 -14.20
CA LEU A 119 -6.22 8.44 -12.95
C LEU A 119 -6.98 7.18 -12.51
N ARG A 120 -7.69 6.50 -13.42
CA ARG A 120 -8.36 5.22 -13.13
C ARG A 120 -7.35 4.17 -12.64
N TYR A 121 -6.19 4.10 -13.28
CA TYR A 121 -5.13 3.19 -12.88
C TYR A 121 -4.52 3.53 -11.50
N ARG A 122 -4.31 4.83 -11.21
CA ARG A 122 -3.91 5.33 -9.89
C ARG A 122 -4.91 4.88 -8.83
N ASP A 123 -6.20 5.10 -9.05
CA ASP A 123 -7.24 4.81 -8.07
C ASP A 123 -7.36 3.31 -7.80
N LEU A 124 -7.24 2.48 -8.83
CA LEU A 124 -7.18 1.03 -8.67
C LEU A 124 -5.98 0.61 -7.81
N LYS A 125 -4.79 1.17 -8.08
CA LYS A 125 -3.59 0.89 -7.27
C LYS A 125 -3.76 1.35 -5.82
N THR A 126 -4.37 2.50 -5.59
CA THR A 126 -4.64 3.03 -4.25
C THR A 126 -5.61 2.13 -3.48
N LYS A 127 -6.70 1.67 -4.12
CA LYS A 127 -7.64 0.73 -3.52
C LYS A 127 -6.97 -0.60 -3.17
N MET A 128 -6.20 -1.16 -4.10
CA MET A 128 -5.44 -2.40 -3.86
C MET A 128 -4.41 -2.23 -2.73
N LEU A 129 -3.76 -1.07 -2.63
CA LEU A 129 -2.85 -0.77 -1.52
C LEU A 129 -3.59 -0.74 -0.19
N GLY A 130 -4.79 -0.16 -0.14
CA GLY A 130 -5.65 -0.18 1.05
C GLY A 130 -5.99 -1.60 1.50
N VAL A 131 -6.36 -2.49 0.58
CA VAL A 131 -6.63 -3.91 0.89
C VAL A 131 -5.39 -4.60 1.47
N LYS A 132 -4.21 -4.38 0.87
CA LYS A 132 -2.95 -4.95 1.37
C LYS A 132 -2.55 -4.39 2.73
N MET A 133 -2.87 -3.12 2.99
CA MET A 133 -2.63 -2.49 4.29
C MET A 133 -3.48 -3.12 5.38
N ILE A 134 -4.75 -3.40 5.09
CA ILE A 134 -5.64 -4.12 6.02
C ILE A 134 -5.12 -5.54 6.27
N LEU A 135 -4.70 -6.25 5.22
CA LEU A 135 -4.14 -7.59 5.33
C LEU A 135 -2.87 -7.61 6.21
N LEU A 136 -1.99 -6.63 6.00
CA LEU A 136 -0.78 -6.45 6.81
C LEU A 136 -1.13 -6.16 8.26
N ALA A 137 -2.09 -5.26 8.50
CA ALA A 137 -2.52 -4.90 9.85
C ALA A 137 -3.04 -6.13 10.60
N ILE A 138 -3.89 -6.95 9.96
CA ILE A 138 -4.37 -8.21 10.53
C ILE A 138 -3.19 -9.13 10.89
N GLY A 139 -2.26 -9.34 9.94
CA GLY A 139 -1.09 -10.21 10.17
C GLY A 139 -0.20 -9.72 11.32
N LEU A 140 0.09 -8.42 11.36
CA LEU A 140 0.86 -7.80 12.44
C LEU A 140 0.12 -7.85 13.78
N SER A 141 -1.19 -7.70 13.81
CA SER A 141 -1.98 -7.85 15.05
C SER A 141 -1.84 -9.26 15.62
N PHE A 142 -2.02 -10.30 14.81
CA PHE A 142 -1.82 -11.68 15.27
C PHE A 142 -0.37 -11.94 15.75
N TYR A 143 0.61 -11.44 15.00
CA TYR A 143 2.02 -11.54 15.38
C TYR A 143 2.30 -10.85 16.72
N VAL A 144 1.86 -9.59 16.90
CA VAL A 144 2.05 -8.84 18.15
C VAL A 144 1.31 -9.50 19.30
N SER A 145 0.08 -9.99 19.09
CA SER A 145 -0.65 -10.72 20.12
C SER A 145 0.10 -11.96 20.60
N SER A 146 0.76 -12.70 19.70
CA SER A 146 1.62 -13.84 20.07
C SER A 146 2.77 -13.42 20.97
N VAL A 147 3.50 -12.37 20.57
CA VAL A 147 4.66 -11.85 21.31
C VAL A 147 4.24 -11.34 22.69
N VAL A 148 3.16 -10.56 22.76
CA VAL A 148 2.62 -10.03 24.01
C VAL A 148 2.21 -11.18 24.93
N TYR A 149 1.47 -12.17 24.40
CA TYR A 149 1.05 -13.31 25.19
C TYR A 149 2.24 -14.14 25.68
N TYR A 150 3.29 -14.29 24.86
CA TYR A 150 4.52 -14.94 25.28
C TYR A 150 5.10 -14.29 26.54
N PHE A 151 5.22 -12.95 26.57
CA PHE A 151 5.73 -12.25 27.74
C PHE A 151 4.80 -12.36 28.95
N LEU A 152 3.47 -12.23 28.76
CA LEU A 152 2.51 -12.32 29.86
C LEU A 152 2.40 -13.74 30.45
N ALA A 153 2.57 -14.77 29.61
CA ALA A 153 2.52 -16.16 30.03
C ALA A 153 3.86 -16.65 30.57
N TYR A 154 4.98 -15.99 30.22
CA TYR A 154 6.31 -16.33 30.71
C TYR A 154 6.42 -16.20 32.23
N ASP A 155 5.73 -15.22 32.85
CA ASP A 155 5.71 -15.03 34.31
C ASP A 155 4.94 -16.13 35.08
N ARG A 156 4.31 -17.09 34.37
CA ARG A 156 3.53 -18.19 34.98
C ARG A 156 4.22 -19.56 34.90
N VAL A 157 5.44 -19.62 34.37
CA VAL A 157 6.28 -20.82 34.26
C VAL A 157 7.51 -20.64 35.15
#